data_AF-A0A940TZ43-F1
#
_entry.id   AF-A0A940TZ43-F1
#
_cell.length_a   1.000
_cell.length_b   1.000
_cell.length_c   1.000
_cell.angle_alpha   90.00
_cell.angle_beta   90.00
_cell.angle_gamma   90.00
#
_symmetry.space_group_name_H-M   'P 1'
#
loop_
_entity.id
_entity.type
_entity.pdbx_description
1 polymer ?
#
loop_
_entity_poly.entity_id
_entity_poly.type
_entity_poly.pdbx_seq_one_letter_code
_entity_poly.pdbx_strand_id
1 'polypeptide(L)' 'ATLGRLLDYLSLHGFTPRVSRAEAVAKLQQAIAPGRSGTFRKAKPGNWREHFTEANKVLFKDHAGDLLIDLGYETSGDW' A
#
# COMPACT_ATOMS: atom_id res chain seq x y z
N ALA A 1 3.76 -8.58 8.85
CA ALA A 1 4.12 -7.26 8.30
C ALA A 1 3.30 -6.99 7.04
N THR A 2 2.75 -5.79 6.91
CA THR A 2 1.63 -5.41 6.02
C THR A 2 1.79 -5.81 4.55
N LEU A 3 3.01 -5.74 4.01
CA LEU A 3 3.31 -6.16 2.64
C LEU A 3 2.99 -7.64 2.37
N GLY A 4 3.11 -8.50 3.38
CA GLY A 4 2.71 -9.90 3.27
C GLY A 4 1.20 -10.05 3.09
N ARG A 5 0.39 -9.31 3.87
CA ARG A 5 -1.08 -9.33 3.74
C ARG A 5 -1.53 -8.76 2.40
N LEU A 6 -0.88 -7.71 1.92
CA LEU A 6 -1.14 -7.15 0.59
C LEU A 6 -0.83 -8.17 -0.51
N LEU A 7 0.31 -8.87 -0.41
CA LEU A 7 0.67 -9.94 -1.35
C LEU A 7 -0.37 -11.07 -1.33
N ASP A 8 -0.81 -11.49 -0.15
CA ASP A 8 -1.83 -12.53 0.00
C ASP A 8 -3.17 -12.08 -0.61
N TYR A 9 -3.59 -10.82 -0.38
CA TYR A 9 -4.77 -10.23 -1.02
C TYR A 9 -4.68 -10.25 -2.55
N LEU A 10 -3.55 -9.82 -3.12
CA LEU A 10 -3.35 -9.83 -4.56
C LEU A 10 -3.42 -11.26 -5.11
N SER A 11 -2.83 -12.23 -4.41
CA SER A 11 -2.86 -13.63 -4.83
C SER A 11 -4.26 -14.24 -4.80
N LEU A 12 -5.09 -13.89 -3.84
CA LEU A 12 -6.51 -14.28 -3.83
C LEU A 12 -7.29 -13.69 -5.03
N HIS A 13 -6.84 -12.55 -5.57
CA HIS A 13 -7.50 -11.84 -6.66
C HIS A 13 -6.80 -12.02 -8.03
N GLY A 14 -6.04 -13.10 -8.20
CA GLY A 14 -5.50 -13.53 -9.50
C GLY A 14 -4.05 -13.13 -9.79
N PHE A 15 -3.32 -12.55 -8.83
CA PHE A 15 -1.89 -12.30 -8.98
C PHE A 15 -1.04 -13.48 -8.53
N THR A 16 -0.29 -14.10 -9.43
CA THR A 16 0.63 -15.20 -9.09
C THR A 16 2.08 -14.72 -9.02
N PRO A 17 2.71 -14.68 -7.84
CA PRO A 17 4.12 -14.33 -7.72
C PRO A 17 4.99 -15.38 -8.44
N ARG A 18 5.98 -14.94 -9.21
CA ARG A 18 6.93 -15.83 -9.91
C ARG A 18 8.08 -16.33 -9.02
N VAL A 19 8.13 -15.85 -7.78
CA VAL A 19 9.20 -16.12 -6.81
C VAL A 19 8.57 -16.52 -5.48
N SER A 20 9.40 -17.01 -4.55
CA SER A 20 8.93 -17.35 -3.21
C SER A 20 8.25 -16.16 -2.52
N ARG A 21 7.32 -16.43 -1.59
CA ARG A 21 6.63 -15.38 -0.82
C ARG A 21 7.63 -14.45 -0.12
N ALA A 22 8.69 -15.01 0.47
CA ALA A 22 9.72 -14.23 1.16
C ALA A 22 10.47 -13.29 0.20
N GLU A 23 10.84 -13.80 -1.00
CA GLU A 23 11.51 -12.99 -2.01
C GLU A 23 10.59 -11.92 -2.61
N ALA A 24 9.31 -12.24 -2.83
CA ALA A 24 8.32 -11.28 -3.30
C ALA A 24 8.15 -10.12 -2.31
N VAL A 25 8.02 -10.42 -1.01
CA VAL A 25 7.93 -9.39 0.05
C VAL A 25 9.21 -8.55 0.10
N ALA A 26 10.39 -9.18 0.00
CA ALA A 26 11.66 -8.45 -0.02
C ALA A 26 11.75 -7.49 -1.22
N LYS A 27 11.32 -7.93 -2.41
CA LYS A 27 11.26 -7.09 -3.61
C LYS A 27 10.27 -5.94 -3.48
N LEU A 28 9.08 -6.19 -2.93
CA LEU A 28 8.09 -5.14 -2.65
C LEU A 28 8.68 -4.07 -1.73
N GLN A 29 9.35 -4.48 -0.65
CA GLN A 29 9.97 -3.54 0.28
C GLN A 29 11.09 -2.72 -0.38
N GLN A 30 11.95 -3.34 -1.20
CA GLN A 30 13.00 -2.64 -1.95
C GLN A 30 12.45 -1.65 -3.00
N ALA A 31 11.26 -1.92 -3.53
CA ALA A 31 10.62 -1.07 -4.52
C ALA A 31 10.00 0.21 -3.90
N ILE A 32 9.79 0.24 -2.58
CA ILE A 32 9.34 1.45 -1.87
C ILE A 32 10.54 2.41 -1.76
N ALA A 33 10.69 3.27 -2.78
CA ALA A 33 11.77 4.25 -2.86
C ALA A 33 11.21 5.67 -3.10
N PRO A 34 10.65 6.34 -2.07
CA PRO A 34 10.03 7.66 -2.21
C PRO A 34 10.94 8.70 -2.86
N GLY A 35 12.24 8.68 -2.54
CA GLY A 35 13.24 9.61 -3.11
C GLY A 35 13.52 9.43 -4.61
N ARG A 36 13.07 8.33 -5.23
CA ARG A 36 13.14 8.11 -6.69
C ARG A 36 11.87 8.54 -7.43
N SER A 37 10.79 8.84 -6.70
CA SER A 37 9.51 9.27 -7.28
C SER A 37 9.46 10.80 -7.35
N GLY A 38 9.71 11.36 -8.53
CA GLY A 38 9.70 12.81 -8.76
C GLY A 38 8.32 13.46 -8.82
N THR A 39 7.26 12.82 -8.32
CA THR A 39 5.89 13.21 -8.68
C THR A 39 5.03 13.58 -7.48
N PHE A 40 5.04 14.87 -7.13
CA PHE A 40 3.89 15.50 -6.52
C PHE A 40 3.04 16.17 -7.61
N ARG A 41 2.02 15.48 -8.13
CA ARG A 41 1.12 16.06 -9.15
C ARG A 41 0.36 17.31 -8.66
N LYS A 42 0.12 17.45 -7.34
CA LYS A 42 -0.56 18.61 -6.71
C LYS A 42 0.16 19.17 -5.46
N ALA A 43 1.45 18.91 -5.28
CA ALA A 43 2.24 19.37 -4.12
C ALA A 43 1.73 18.97 -2.70
N LYS A 44 0.63 18.20 -2.57
CA LYS A 44 0.06 17.75 -1.30
C LYS A 44 -0.12 16.23 -1.27
N PRO A 45 0.32 15.54 -0.20
CA PRO A 45 -0.03 14.14 0.02
C PRO A 45 -1.52 13.99 0.32
N GLY A 46 -2.10 12.82 0.03
CA GLY A 46 -3.43 12.47 0.54
C GLY A 46 -4.63 12.65 -0.39
N ASN A 47 -4.42 12.99 -1.67
CA ASN A 47 -5.52 13.12 -2.65
C ASN A 47 -6.34 11.83 -2.86
N TRP A 48 -5.83 10.67 -2.44
CA TRP A 48 -6.59 9.42 -2.51
C TRP A 48 -7.89 9.49 -1.68
N ARG A 49 -7.95 10.32 -0.63
CA ARG A 49 -9.16 10.54 0.18
C ARG A 49 -10.33 11.11 -0.63
N GLU A 50 -10.04 11.86 -1.71
CA GLU A 50 -11.06 12.42 -2.62
C GLU A 50 -11.58 11.38 -3.62
N HIS A 51 -10.85 10.28 -3.82
CA HIS A 51 -11.14 9.27 -4.86
C HIS A 51 -11.60 7.92 -4.28
N PHE A 52 -11.31 7.66 -3.01
CA PHE A 52 -11.72 6.42 -2.36
C PHE A 52 -13.20 6.48 -1.99
N THR A 53 -13.96 5.50 -2.49
CA THR A 53 -15.30 5.21 -1.95
C THR A 53 -15.17 4.63 -0.54
N GLU A 54 -16.26 4.59 0.22
CA GLU A 54 -16.26 3.95 1.54
C GLU A 54 -15.86 2.47 1.46
N ALA A 55 -16.30 1.75 0.42
CA ALA A 55 -15.87 0.37 0.18
C ALA A 55 -14.35 0.26 -0.03
N ASN A 56 -13.75 1.21 -0.77
CA ASN A 56 -12.29 1.25 -0.95
C ASN A 56 -11.58 1.48 0.39
N LYS A 57 -12.09 2.40 1.22
CA LYS A 57 -11.50 2.67 2.54
C LYS A 57 -11.53 1.44 3.44
N VAL A 58 -12.66 0.75 3.52
CA VAL A 58 -12.79 -0.48 4.32
C VAL A 58 -11.78 -1.53 3.88
N LEU A 59 -11.77 -1.88 2.60
CA LEU A 59 -10.83 -2.88 2.06
C LEU A 59 -9.36 -2.46 2.26
N PHE A 60 -9.07 -1.18 2.07
CA PHE A 60 -7.71 -0.69 2.23
C PHE A 60 -7.28 -0.71 3.69
N LYS A 61 -8.14 -0.35 4.65
CA LYS A 61 -7.85 -0.46 6.08
C LYS A 61 -7.51 -1.91 6.47
N ASP A 62 -8.32 -2.86 6.01
CA ASP A 62 -8.13 -4.29 6.33
C ASP A 62 -6.83 -4.88 5.77
N HIS A 63 -6.45 -4.50 4.55
CA HIS A 63 -5.34 -5.15 3.85
C HIS A 63 -4.02 -4.35 3.86
N ALA A 64 -4.10 -3.02 3.90
CA ALA A 64 -2.97 -2.13 3.64
C ALA A 64 -2.92 -0.88 4.53
N GLY A 65 -3.85 -0.69 5.48
CA GLY A 65 -3.99 0.56 6.24
C GLY A 65 -2.73 0.97 6.99
N ASP A 66 -2.05 0.00 7.61
CA ASP A 66 -0.78 0.21 8.31
C ASP A 66 0.30 0.84 7.41
N LEU A 67 0.28 0.59 6.08
CA LEU A 67 1.27 1.19 5.16
C LEU A 67 1.16 2.72 5.11
N LEU A 68 -0.03 3.29 5.28
CA LEU A 68 -0.18 4.75 5.28
C LEU A 68 0.49 5.36 6.52
N ILE A 69 0.44 4.67 7.65
CA ILE A 69 1.08 5.11 8.89
C ILE A 69 2.59 4.88 8.80
N ASP A 70 3.03 3.69 8.39
CA ASP A 70 4.45 3.33 8.26
C ASP A 70 5.20 4.26 7.29
N LEU A 71 4.52 4.72 6.24
CA LEU A 71 5.09 5.63 5.23
C LEU A 71 4.86 7.11 5.56
N GLY A 72 4.21 7.44 6.68
CA GLY A 72 4.00 8.81 7.16
C GLY A 72 2.93 9.61 6.38
N TYR A 73 2.05 8.94 5.64
CA TYR A 73 0.90 9.58 5.00
C TYR A 73 -0.25 9.85 5.98
N GLU A 74 -0.33 9.08 7.08
CA GLU A 74 -1.34 9.17 8.14
C GLU A 74 -0.72 8.99 9.54
N THR A 75 -1.43 9.43 10.56
CA THR A 75 -0.99 9.31 11.97
C THR A 75 -1.76 8.25 12.77
N SER A 76 -2.96 7.86 12.34
CA SER A 76 -3.78 6.83 12.97
C SER A 76 -4.66 6.10 11.93
N GLY A 77 -5.46 5.13 12.36
CA GLY A 77 -6.43 4.42 11.50
C GLY A 77 -7.73 5.19 11.24
N ASP A 78 -7.89 6.40 11.77
CA ASP A 78 -9.14 7.18 11.73
C ASP A 78 -9.29 8.06 10.47
N TRP A 79 -8.54 7.76 9.42
CA TRP A 79 -8.60 8.45 8.12
C TRP A 79 -9.78 8.05 7.23
#